data_AF-A0A347ULI6-F1
#
_entry.id   AF-A0A347ULI6-F1
#
_cell.length_a   1.000
_cell.length_b   1.000
_cell.length_c   1.000
_cell.angle_alpha   90.00
_cell.angle_beta   90.00
_cell.angle_gamma   90.00
#
_symmetry.space_group_name_H-M   'P 1'
#
loop_
_entity.id
_entity.type
_entity.pdbx_description
1 polymer ?
#
loop_
_entity_poly.entity_id
_entity_poly.type
_entity_poly.pdbx_seq_one_letter_code
_entity_poly.pdbx_strand_id
1 'polypeptide(L)' 'MPDLGKYQNEVIASYVVTLLLLLALLVFSWVRGRRVAKALREVEERRAKNG' A
#
# COMPACT_ATOMS: atom_id res chain seq x y z
N MET A 1 20.92 -15.13 -20.50
CA MET A 1 19.62 -14.62 -20.97
C MET A 1 19.87 -14.06 -22.37
N PRO A 2 19.14 -14.48 -23.42
CA PRO A 2 19.37 -13.96 -24.77
C PRO A 2 19.32 -12.44 -24.75
N ASP A 3 20.19 -11.80 -25.52
CA ASP A 3 20.33 -10.35 -25.58
C ASP A 3 18.97 -9.74 -25.95
N LEU A 4 18.30 -9.12 -24.97
CA LEU A 4 16.99 -8.51 -25.19
C LEU A 4 17.09 -7.23 -26.03
N GLY A 5 18.30 -6.76 -26.34
CA GLY A 5 18.62 -5.63 -27.21
C GLY A 5 17.63 -4.47 -27.05
N LYS A 6 16.63 -4.43 -27.94
CA LYS A 6 15.61 -3.39 -28.03
C LYS A 6 14.46 -3.42 -27.01
N TYR A 7 14.36 -4.46 -26.17
CA TYR A 7 13.25 -4.64 -25.21
C TYR A 7 13.67 -4.52 -23.75
N GLN A 8 14.96 -4.35 -23.50
CA GLN A 8 15.50 -4.33 -22.14
C GLN A 8 14.90 -3.18 -21.33
N ASN A 9 14.71 -2.01 -21.95
CA ASN A 9 14.11 -0.85 -21.30
C ASN A 9 12.61 -1.04 -21.06
N GLU A 10 11.88 -1.60 -22.01
CA GLU A 10 10.44 -1.85 -21.91
C GLU A 10 10.13 -2.85 -20.79
N VAL A 11 10.94 -3.90 -20.69
CA VAL A 11 10.80 -4.93 -19.66
C VAL A 11 11.11 -4.33 -18.28
N ILE A 12 12.20 -3.58 -18.13
CA ILE A 12 12.55 -2.90 -16.87
C ILE A 12 11.46 -1.90 -16.48
N ALA A 13 10.99 -1.07 -17.41
CA ALA A 13 9.92 -0.10 -17.18
C ALA A 13 8.63 -0.80 -16.72
N SER A 14 8.27 -1.93 -17.33
CA SER A 14 7.09 -2.72 -16.94
C SER A 14 7.19 -3.22 -15.51
N TYR A 15 8.37 -3.66 -15.06
CA TYR A 15 8.60 -4.05 -13.67
C TYR A 15 8.54 -2.86 -12.72
N VAL A 16 9.14 -1.72 -13.08
CA VAL A 16 9.09 -0.49 -12.27
C VAL A 16 7.64 -0.03 -12.08
N VAL A 17 6.86 0.01 -13.16
CA VAL A 17 5.43 0.38 -13.10
C VAL A 17 4.66 -0.60 -12.24
N THR A 18 4.89 -1.91 -12.40
CA THR A 18 4.25 -2.93 -11.56
C THR A 18 4.58 -2.75 -10.08
N LEU A 19 5.86 -2.52 -9.75
CA LEU A 19 6.29 -2.28 -8.37
C LEU A 19 5.67 -1.01 -7.79
N LEU A 20 5.57 0.07 -8.56
CA LEU A 20 4.91 1.30 -8.14
C LEU A 20 3.42 1.07 -7.85
N LEU A 21 2.72 0.31 -8.69
CA LEU A 21 1.31 -0.03 -8.47
C LEU A 21 1.13 -0.86 -7.19
N LEU A 22 2.01 -1.85 -6.96
CA LEU A 22 1.98 -2.65 -5.75
C LEU A 22 2.23 -1.79 -4.50
N LEU A 23 3.23 -0.91 -4.54
CA LEU A 23 3.51 0.03 -3.45
C LEU A 23 2.32 0.95 -3.18
N ALA A 24 1.67 1.46 -4.22
CA ALA A 24 0.46 2.28 -4.09
C ALA A 24 -0.67 1.52 -3.38
N LEU A 25 -0.89 0.25 -3.74
CA LEU A 25 -1.89 -0.60 -3.07
C LEU A 25 -1.55 -0.84 -1.60
N LEU A 26 -0.28 -1.09 -1.28
CA LEU A 26 0.17 -1.28 0.10
C LEU A 26 -0.04 -0.01 0.94
N VAL A 27 0.35 1.15 0.41
CA VAL A 27 0.15 2.45 1.08
C VAL A 27 -1.34 2.71 1.27
N PHE A 28 -2.16 2.47 0.26
CA PHE A 28 -3.61 2.64 0.35
C PHE A 28 -4.23 1.73 1.41
N SER A 29 -3.85 0.45 1.43
CA SER A 29 -4.30 -0.53 2.41
C SER A 29 -3.91 -0.11 3.83
N TRP A 30 -2.68 0.36 4.02
CA TRP A 30 -2.18 0.82 5.30
C TRP A 30 -2.88 2.08 5.82
N VAL A 31 -3.09 3.07 4.95
CA VAL A 31 -3.85 4.28 5.29
C VAL A 31 -5.28 3.94 5.71
N ARG A 32 -5.94 3.04 4.97
CA ARG A 32 -7.28 2.56 5.31
C ARG A 32 -7.30 1.86 6.67
N GLY A 33 -6.35 0.97 6.94
CA GLY A 33 -6.21 0.27 8.22
C GLY A 33 -6.03 1.25 9.39
N ARG A 34 -5.17 2.26 9.23
CA ARG A 34 -4.95 3.31 10.24
C ARG A 34 -6.21 4.12 10.56
N ARG A 35 -7.03 4.43 9.54
CA ARG A 35 -8.29 5.15 9.75
C ARG A 35 -9.26 4.34 10.62
N VAL A 36 -9.38 3.04 10.37
CA VAL A 36 -10.23 2.14 11.17
C VAL A 36 -9.69 2.01 12.58
N ALA A 37 -8.37 1.82 12.74
CA ALA A 37 -7.75 1.76 14.05
C ALA A 37 -7.97 3.04 14.88
N LYS A 38 -7.92 4.22 14.24
CA LYS A 38 -8.24 5.49 14.90
C LYS A 38 -9.69 5.53 15.37
N ALA A 39 -10.64 5.09 14.55
CA ALA A 39 -12.05 5.05 14.92
C ALA A 39 -12.32 4.09 16.09
N LEU A 40 -11.68 2.92 16.10
CA LEU A 40 -11.79 1.96 17.21
C LEU A 40 -11.28 2.55 18.53
N ARG A 41 -10.11 3.22 18.51
CA ARG A 41 -9.56 3.88 19.70
C ARG A 41 -10.50 4.93 20.28
N GLU A 42 -11.16 5.72 19.43
CA GLU A 42 -12.12 6.72 19.87
C GLU A 42 -13.33 6.07 20.58
N VAL A 43 -13.79 4.91 20.10
CA VAL A 43 -14.88 4.16 20.74
C VAL A 43 -14.42 3.55 22.07
N GLU A 44 -13.21 2.96 22.12
CA GLU A 44 -12.63 2.41 23.36
C GLU A 44 -12.47 3.48 24.43
N GLU A 45 -11.96 4.66 24.09
CA GLU A 45 -11.79 5.78 25.03
C GLU A 45 -13.12 6.30 25.58
N ARG A 46 -14.18 6.35 24.76
CA ARG A 46 -15.54 6.70 25.22
C ARG A 46 -16.11 5.65 26.16
N ARG A 47 -15.88 4.37 25.89
CA ARG A 47 -16.36 3.26 26.74
C ARG A 47 -15.64 3.24 28.09
N ALA A 48 -14.33 3.49 28.11
CA ALA A 48 -13.53 3.56 29.34
C ALA A 48 -13.89 4.73 30.25
N LYS A 49 -14.43 5.83 29.71
CA LYS A 49 -14.91 6.98 30.52
C LYS A 49 -16.31 6.80 31.11
N ASN A 50 -17.11 5.88 30.57
CA ASN A 50 -18.53 5.68 30.92
C ASN A 50 -18.81 4.42 31.74
N GLY A 51 -17.77 3.71 32.20
CA GLY A 51 -17.86 2.60 33.16
C GLY A 51 -17.08 2.93 34.41
#